data_AF-A0AAD7G9E7-F1
#
_entry.id   AF-A0AAD7G9E7-F1
#
_cell.length_a   1.000
_cell.length_b   1.000
_cell.length_c   1.000
_cell.angle_alpha   90.00
_cell.angle_beta   90.00
_cell.angle_gamma   90.00
#
_symmetry.space_group_name_H-M   'P 1'
#
loop_
_entity.id
_entity.type
_entity.pdbx_description
1 polymer ?
#
loop_
_entity_poly.entity_id
_entity_poly.type
_entity_poly.pdbx_seq_one_letter_code
_entity_poly.pdbx_strand_id
1 'polypeptide(L)'
;MATQGANAGAAAPNTVSPVSSFKMPYSWDRKTFDSDDHEELLTYVDQVEQILDKAGMTDEAEKKHVFTEYLPYKKKKFWRELGLYTSGTFNEFVKEVFQSYPEVKSEETGSVEALNSICKKHKGITVSQEGKLRCFGIEFTVEAKKLMHGKAL
;
A
#
# COMPACT_ATOMS: atom_id res chain seq x y z
N MET A 1 0.84 51.69 -49.58
CA MET A 1 1.63 50.77 -48.74
C MET A 1 0.90 50.64 -47.41
N ALA A 2 0.43 49.41 -47.10
CA ALA A 2 0.29 48.75 -45.78
C ALA A 2 -0.11 49.57 -44.53
N THR A 3 -1.01 49.18 -43.62
CA THR A 3 -1.83 47.98 -43.35
C THR A 3 -2.76 48.32 -42.16
N GLN A 4 -3.88 47.61 -42.05
CA GLN A 4 -4.78 47.53 -40.89
C GLN A 4 -4.09 47.02 -39.61
N GLY A 5 -4.74 47.24 -38.46
CA GLY A 5 -4.53 46.38 -37.29
C GLY A 5 -5.15 46.90 -35.98
N ALA A 6 -6.43 46.61 -35.76
CA ALA A 6 -7.05 46.62 -34.43
C ALA A 6 -6.79 45.28 -33.72
N ASN A 7 -6.47 45.29 -32.41
CA ASN A 7 -6.75 44.21 -31.44
C ASN A 7 -6.38 44.70 -30.03
N ALA A 8 -7.32 44.93 -29.12
CA ALA A 8 -8.05 43.96 -28.27
C ALA A 8 -7.26 43.47 -27.05
N GLY A 9 -7.91 43.63 -25.88
CA GLY A 9 -7.90 42.62 -24.82
C GLY A 9 -6.64 42.54 -23.95
N ALA A 10 -6.49 43.47 -23.01
CA ALA A 10 -5.72 43.19 -21.80
C ALA A 10 -6.59 42.29 -20.89
N ALA A 11 -6.45 40.97 -21.07
CA ALA A 11 -7.03 39.97 -20.20
C ALA A 11 -6.39 40.04 -18.81
N ALA A 12 -7.23 39.96 -17.78
CA ALA A 12 -6.85 39.88 -16.38
C ALA A 12 -5.85 38.73 -16.13
N PRO A 13 -4.93 38.85 -15.15
CA PRO A 13 -4.09 37.73 -14.75
C PRO A 13 -4.97 36.65 -14.11
N ASN A 14 -5.08 35.50 -14.79
CA ASN A 14 -5.69 34.29 -14.24
C ASN A 14 -4.96 33.91 -12.95
N THR A 15 -5.63 34.11 -11.81
CA THR A 15 -5.24 33.54 -10.53
C THR A 15 -5.47 32.03 -10.61
N VAL A 16 -4.44 31.29 -10.99
CA VAL A 16 -4.43 29.84 -10.86
C VAL A 16 -4.39 29.55 -9.36
N SER A 17 -5.51 29.08 -8.80
CA SER A 17 -5.57 28.64 -7.41
C SER A 17 -4.50 27.57 -7.17
N PRO A 18 -3.77 27.59 -6.04
CA PRO A 18 -2.79 26.56 -5.76
C PRO A 18 -3.53 25.23 -5.57
N VAL A 19 -3.32 24.32 -6.52
CA VAL A 19 -3.62 22.90 -6.34
C VAL A 19 -2.86 22.49 -5.08
N SER A 20 -3.57 22.03 -4.05
CA SER A 20 -2.97 21.61 -2.79
C SER A 20 -1.79 20.68 -3.07
N SER A 21 -0.57 21.19 -2.92
CA SER A 21 0.65 20.43 -3.15
C SER A 21 0.76 19.39 -2.05
N PHE A 22 0.55 18.12 -2.38
CA PHE A 22 0.76 17.01 -1.46
C PHE A 22 2.20 17.07 -0.94
N LYS A 23 2.37 17.23 0.37
CA LYS A 23 3.68 17.18 1.02
C LYS A 23 3.92 15.74 1.45
N MET A 24 4.98 15.14 0.94
CA MET A 24 5.45 13.82 1.38
C MET A 24 5.62 13.82 2.90
N PRO A 25 4.97 12.91 3.64
CA PRO A 25 5.17 12.76 5.07
C PRO A 25 6.64 12.45 5.38
N TYR A 26 7.19 13.01 6.46
CA TYR A 26 8.56 12.70 6.87
C TYR A 26 8.67 11.27 7.41
N SER A 27 9.88 10.69 7.37
CA SER A 27 10.11 9.30 7.74
C SER A 27 9.78 8.96 9.20
N TRP A 28 9.77 9.96 10.08
CA TRP A 28 9.43 9.84 11.51
C TRP A 28 7.95 10.10 11.84
N ASP A 29 7.13 10.54 10.87
CA ASP A 29 5.70 10.79 11.10
C ASP A 29 4.83 9.52 11.06
N ARG A 30 5.43 8.35 10.76
CA ARG A 30 4.73 7.06 10.65
C ARG A 30 5.23 6.03 11.64
N LYS A 31 4.33 5.10 11.98
CA LYS A 31 4.72 3.82 12.58
C LYS A 31 5.60 3.10 11.57
N THR A 32 6.89 2.99 11.90
CA THR A 32 7.86 2.20 11.16
C THR A 32 7.49 0.73 11.29
N PHE A 33 7.62 -0.05 10.20
CA PHE A 33 7.58 -1.51 10.27
C PHE A 33 8.77 -2.02 11.10
N ASP A 34 8.61 -2.05 12.42
CA ASP A 34 9.67 -2.42 13.37
C ASP A 34 9.50 -3.86 13.85
N SER A 35 8.28 -4.39 13.85
CA SER A 35 8.05 -5.80 14.18
C SER A 35 8.28 -6.71 12.98
N ASP A 36 8.54 -7.99 13.19
CA ASP A 36 8.54 -9.00 12.11
C ASP A 36 7.11 -9.53 11.84
N ASP A 37 6.09 -8.72 12.16
CA ASP A 37 4.68 -9.07 11.96
C ASP A 37 4.23 -8.82 10.51
N HIS A 38 3.83 -9.88 9.83
CA HIS A 38 3.28 -9.84 8.48
C HIS A 38 2.11 -8.84 8.29
N GLU A 39 1.21 -8.68 9.27
CA GLU A 39 0.09 -7.72 9.17
C GLU A 39 0.61 -6.26 9.14
N GLU A 40 1.68 -5.99 9.88
CA GLU A 40 2.34 -4.68 9.88
C GLU A 40 3.05 -4.42 8.54
N LEU A 41 3.61 -5.46 7.91
CA LEU A 41 4.22 -5.36 6.58
C LEU A 41 3.16 -5.05 5.50
N LEU A 42 2.02 -5.74 5.50
CA LEU A 42 0.93 -5.47 4.57
C LEU A 42 0.40 -4.04 4.73
N THR A 43 0.18 -3.64 5.99
CA THR A 43 -0.26 -2.27 6.32
C THR A 43 0.77 -1.24 5.86
N TYR A 44 2.06 -1.51 6.03
CA TYR A 44 3.13 -0.63 5.59
C TYR A 44 3.15 -0.46 4.07
N VAL A 45 3.01 -1.54 3.30
CA VAL A 45 3.00 -1.49 1.84
C VAL A 45 1.85 -0.63 1.33
N ASP A 46 0.62 -0.89 1.76
CA ASP A 46 -0.57 -0.11 1.36
C ASP A 46 -0.41 1.37 1.70
N GLN A 47 0.14 1.65 2.89
CA GLN A 47 0.40 3.01 3.34
C GLN A 47 1.39 3.78 2.47
N VAL A 48 2.48 3.13 2.04
CA VAL A 48 3.49 3.77 1.18
C VAL A 48 2.98 3.88 -0.25
N GLU A 49 2.28 2.88 -0.78
CA GLU A 49 1.64 2.96 -2.10
C GLU A 49 0.70 4.16 -2.20
N GLN A 50 -0.16 4.36 -1.20
CA GLN A 50 -1.03 5.55 -1.16
C GLN A 50 -0.26 6.88 -1.12
N ILE A 51 0.93 6.92 -0.52
CA ILE A 51 1.79 8.11 -0.54
C ILE A 51 2.34 8.33 -1.94
N LEU A 52 2.89 7.28 -2.55
CA LEU A 52 3.48 7.34 -3.89
C LEU A 52 2.44 7.79 -4.93
N ASP A 53 1.22 7.26 -4.83
CA ASP A 53 0.08 7.63 -5.69
C ASP A 53 -0.33 9.09 -5.49
N LYS A 54 -0.46 9.54 -4.23
CA LYS A 54 -0.79 10.95 -3.93
C LYS A 54 0.31 11.93 -4.32
N ALA A 55 1.56 11.48 -4.32
CA ALA A 55 2.70 12.23 -4.82
C ALA A 55 2.76 12.24 -6.35
N GLY A 56 1.98 11.40 -7.04
CA GLY A 56 2.04 11.24 -8.49
C GLY A 56 3.40 10.72 -8.97
N MET A 57 4.09 9.93 -8.14
CA MET A 57 5.44 9.47 -8.42
C MET A 57 5.40 8.38 -9.51
N THR A 58 6.08 8.62 -10.63
CA THR A 58 6.11 7.68 -11.77
C THR A 58 7.44 6.95 -11.92
N ASP A 59 8.52 7.45 -11.30
CA ASP A 59 9.84 6.85 -11.40
C ASP A 59 9.97 5.62 -10.47
N GLU A 60 10.29 4.48 -11.05
CA GLU A 60 10.35 3.20 -10.33
C GLU A 60 11.52 3.13 -9.34
N ALA A 61 12.65 3.79 -9.64
CA ALA A 61 13.80 3.83 -8.74
C ALA A 61 13.52 4.74 -7.54
N GLU A 62 12.87 5.88 -7.78
CA GLU A 62 12.45 6.81 -6.74
C GLU A 62 11.40 6.19 -5.82
N LYS A 63 10.39 5.48 -6.37
CA LYS A 63 9.42 4.71 -5.58
C LYS A 63 10.11 3.74 -4.62
N LYS A 64 11.07 2.95 -5.12
CA LYS A 64 11.84 1.99 -4.31
C LYS A 64 12.71 2.68 -3.26
N HIS A 65 13.32 3.82 -3.61
CA HIS A 65 14.10 4.61 -2.68
C HIS A 65 13.24 5.12 -1.51
N VAL A 66 12.14 5.79 -1.83
CA VAL A 66 11.16 6.31 -0.86
C VAL A 66 10.61 5.17 0.01
N PHE A 67 10.25 4.05 -0.60
CA PHE A 67 9.75 2.87 0.11
C PHE A 67 10.74 2.27 1.10
N THR A 68 12.05 2.40 0.88
CA THR A 68 13.05 1.93 1.86
C THR A 68 13.44 3.00 2.88
N GLU A 69 13.06 4.26 2.66
CA GLU A 69 13.45 5.38 3.51
C GLU A 69 12.65 5.46 4.82
N TYR A 70 11.43 4.94 4.82
CA TYR A 70 10.56 4.85 6.01
C TYR A 70 10.90 3.66 6.93
N LEU A 71 11.93 2.88 6.63
CA LEU A 71 12.29 1.68 7.38
C LEU A 71 13.42 1.94 8.39
N PRO A 72 13.46 1.17 9.49
CA PRO A 72 14.63 1.10 10.35
C PRO A 72 15.88 0.69 9.57
N TYR A 73 17.05 1.19 9.99
CA TYR A 73 18.33 1.01 9.29
C TYR A 73 18.64 -0.45 8.91
N LYS A 74 18.37 -1.40 9.81
CA LYS A 74 18.63 -2.83 9.57
C LYS A 74 17.80 -3.37 8.40
N LYS A 75 16.49 -3.10 8.39
CA LYS A 75 15.56 -3.55 7.34
C LYS A 75 15.81 -2.81 6.02
N LYS A 76 16.08 -1.51 6.09
CA LYS A 76 16.51 -0.69 4.95
C LYS A 76 17.73 -1.30 4.25
N LYS A 77 18.77 -1.67 4.99
CA LYS A 77 19.95 -2.33 4.42
C LYS A 77 19.57 -3.66 3.77
N PHE A 78 18.83 -4.51 4.49
CA PHE A 78 18.43 -5.82 3.99
C PHE A 78 17.63 -5.73 2.68
N TRP A 79 16.60 -4.87 2.61
CA TRP A 79 15.79 -4.73 1.40
C TRP A 79 16.52 -4.06 0.24
N ARG A 80 17.53 -3.23 0.50
CA ARG A 80 18.36 -2.63 -0.57
C ARG A 80 19.35 -3.60 -1.23
N GLU A 81 19.64 -4.72 -0.56
CA GLU A 81 20.47 -5.81 -1.12
C GLU A 81 19.66 -6.80 -1.98
N LEU A 82 18.33 -6.66 -2.01
CA LEU A 82 17.47 -7.48 -2.87
C LEU A 82 17.71 -7.16 -4.35
N GLY A 83 17.60 -8.17 -5.21
CA GLY A 83 18.01 -8.07 -6.61
C GLY A 83 17.16 -7.06 -7.40
N LEU A 84 15.87 -6.96 -7.09
CA LEU A 84 14.92 -6.07 -7.73
C LEU A 84 14.89 -4.67 -7.10
N TYR A 85 15.75 -4.40 -6.11
CA TYR A 85 15.91 -3.02 -5.66
C TYR A 85 16.51 -2.15 -6.78
N THR A 86 17.59 -2.62 -7.42
CA THR A 86 18.29 -1.88 -8.49
C THR A 86 17.72 -2.13 -9.88
N SER A 87 16.92 -3.18 -10.06
CA SER A 87 16.37 -3.62 -11.35
C SER A 87 14.85 -3.81 -11.26
N GLY A 88 14.15 -3.90 -12.39
CA GLY A 88 12.70 -4.13 -12.41
C GLY A 88 11.84 -3.00 -11.83
N THR A 89 10.54 -3.28 -11.74
CA THR A 89 9.49 -2.37 -11.26
C THR A 89 9.33 -2.41 -9.74
N PHE A 90 8.68 -1.39 -9.19
CA PHE A 90 8.33 -1.30 -7.78
C PHE A 90 7.46 -2.49 -7.34
N ASN A 91 6.50 -2.92 -8.15
CA ASN A 91 5.64 -4.05 -7.82
C ASN A 91 6.41 -5.38 -7.73
N GLU A 92 7.35 -5.60 -8.65
CA GLU A 92 8.21 -6.79 -8.64
C GLU A 92 9.12 -6.79 -7.39
N PHE A 93 9.66 -5.64 -7.02
CA PHE A 93 10.43 -5.48 -5.79
C PHE A 93 9.59 -5.75 -4.54
N VAL A 94 8.37 -5.21 -4.43
CA VAL A 94 7.47 -5.48 -3.31
C VAL A 94 7.15 -6.98 -3.19
N LYS A 95 7.00 -7.69 -4.32
CA LYS A 95 6.85 -9.16 -4.32
C LYS A 95 8.09 -9.87 -3.79
N GLU A 96 9.29 -9.45 -4.17
CA GLU A 96 10.54 -10.01 -3.62
C GLU A 96 10.65 -9.74 -2.12
N VAL A 97 10.26 -8.56 -1.65
CA VAL A 97 10.16 -8.25 -0.23
C VAL A 97 9.22 -9.24 0.46
N PHE A 98 7.99 -9.45 -0.03
CA PHE A 98 7.07 -10.45 0.54
C PHE A 98 7.63 -11.87 0.53
N GLN A 99 8.38 -12.26 -0.51
CA GLN A 99 9.00 -13.58 -0.57
C GLN A 99 10.08 -13.80 0.49
N SER A 100 10.71 -12.74 0.99
CA SER A 100 11.67 -12.81 2.11
C SER A 100 11.01 -13.09 3.46
N TYR A 101 9.67 -12.94 3.56
CA TYR A 101 8.87 -13.24 4.75
C TYR A 101 7.94 -14.44 4.47
N PRO A 102 8.36 -15.68 4.78
CA PRO A 102 7.56 -16.87 4.48
C PRO A 102 6.19 -16.86 5.17
N GLU A 103 6.06 -16.16 6.30
CA GLU A 103 4.79 -15.95 7.02
C GLU A 103 3.71 -15.29 6.14
N VAL A 104 4.09 -14.36 5.26
CA VAL A 104 3.15 -13.59 4.40
C VAL A 104 2.51 -14.49 3.33
N LYS A 105 3.25 -15.49 2.81
CA LYS A 105 2.73 -16.43 1.81
C LYS A 105 1.58 -17.29 2.33
N SER A 106 1.58 -17.57 3.64
CA SER A 106 0.52 -18.32 4.31
C SER A 106 -0.81 -17.54 4.29
N GLU A 107 -0.75 -16.21 4.33
CA GLU A 107 -1.93 -15.35 4.38
C GLU A 107 -2.52 -15.02 2.99
N GLU A 108 -1.70 -15.00 1.93
CA GLU A 108 -2.19 -14.84 0.55
C GLU A 108 -2.98 -16.08 0.08
N THR A 109 -2.50 -17.27 0.45
CA THR A 109 -3.14 -18.55 0.11
C THR A 109 -4.35 -18.84 1.00
N GLY A 110 -4.45 -18.15 2.14
CA GLY A 110 -5.37 -18.46 3.22
C GLY A 110 -5.05 -19.80 3.90
N SER A 111 -5.47 -19.98 5.15
CA SER A 111 -5.26 -21.23 5.88
C SER A 111 -6.51 -21.71 6.64
N VAL A 112 -6.64 -23.03 6.79
CA VAL A 112 -7.73 -23.62 7.59
C VAL A 112 -7.54 -23.27 9.07
N GLU A 113 -6.30 -23.10 9.50
CA GLU A 113 -5.90 -22.61 10.82
C GLU A 113 -6.41 -21.18 11.06
N ALA A 114 -6.25 -20.27 10.08
CA ALA A 114 -6.75 -18.90 10.16
C ALA A 114 -8.29 -18.86 10.20
N LEU A 115 -8.98 -19.67 9.37
CA LEU A 115 -10.44 -19.82 9.48
C LEU A 115 -10.87 -20.30 10.87
N ASN A 116 -10.18 -21.29 11.44
CA ASN A 116 -10.44 -21.74 12.80
C ASN A 116 -10.19 -20.64 13.84
N SER A 117 -9.17 -19.80 13.64
CA SER A 117 -8.90 -18.66 14.50
C SER A 117 -10.03 -17.62 14.43
N ILE A 118 -10.53 -17.30 13.24
CA ILE A 118 -11.68 -16.40 13.03
C ILE A 118 -12.93 -16.97 13.75
N CYS A 119 -13.23 -18.25 13.57
CA CYS A 119 -14.34 -18.91 14.26
C CYS A 119 -14.19 -18.89 15.79
N LYS A 120 -12.96 -19.03 16.32
CA LYS A 120 -12.68 -18.95 17.76
C LYS A 120 -12.82 -17.51 18.28
N LYS A 121 -12.27 -16.52 17.58
CA LYS A 121 -12.32 -15.09 17.90
C LYS A 121 -13.76 -14.59 18.01
N HIS A 122 -14.61 -15.06 17.11
CA HIS A 122 -16.02 -14.68 17.01
C HIS A 122 -16.98 -15.68 17.68
N LYS A 123 -16.44 -16.58 18.53
CA LYS A 123 -17.26 -17.57 19.23
C LYS A 123 -18.22 -16.88 20.21
N GLY A 124 -19.50 -17.27 20.17
CA GLY A 124 -20.52 -16.77 21.10
C GLY A 124 -21.18 -15.46 20.68
N ILE A 125 -20.98 -14.99 19.45
CA ILE A 125 -21.76 -13.88 18.87
C ILE A 125 -23.23 -14.30 18.78
N THR A 126 -24.12 -13.40 19.18
CA THR A 126 -25.56 -13.58 19.09
C THR A 126 -26.15 -12.74 17.95
N VAL A 127 -27.36 -13.08 17.49
CA VAL A 127 -28.06 -12.37 16.40
C VAL A 127 -28.31 -10.90 16.73
N SER A 128 -28.42 -10.55 18.02
CA SER A 128 -28.55 -9.17 18.48
C SER A 128 -27.30 -8.31 18.29
N GLN A 129 -26.14 -8.92 18.01
CA GLN A 129 -24.87 -8.23 17.79
C GLN A 129 -24.57 -8.09 16.29
N GLU A 130 -25.46 -7.40 15.56
CA GLU A 130 -25.41 -7.30 14.10
C GLU A 130 -24.03 -6.84 13.57
N GLY A 131 -23.42 -5.83 14.19
CA GLY A 131 -22.10 -5.35 13.77
C GLY A 131 -21.01 -6.42 13.86
N LYS A 132 -20.96 -7.18 14.96
CA LYS A 132 -19.99 -8.27 15.13
C LYS A 132 -20.27 -9.42 14.18
N LEU A 133 -21.54 -9.74 13.92
CA LEU A 133 -21.94 -10.76 12.97
C LEU A 133 -21.54 -10.40 11.54
N ARG A 134 -21.70 -9.13 11.16
CA ARG A 134 -21.22 -8.62 9.85
C ARG A 134 -19.70 -8.67 9.74
N CYS A 135 -18.97 -8.24 10.77
CA CYS A 135 -17.50 -8.35 10.78
C CYS A 135 -17.05 -9.81 10.64
N PHE A 136 -17.65 -10.73 11.41
CA PHE A 136 -17.37 -12.17 11.28
C PHE A 136 -17.63 -12.67 9.86
N GLY A 137 -18.79 -12.34 9.27
CA GLY A 137 -19.13 -12.76 7.91
C GLY A 137 -18.14 -12.26 6.87
N ILE A 138 -17.67 -11.01 6.99
CA ILE A 138 -16.66 -10.42 6.11
C ILE A 138 -15.31 -11.13 6.30
N GLU A 139 -14.80 -11.19 7.53
CA GLU A 139 -13.51 -11.84 7.86
C GLU A 139 -13.47 -13.29 7.36
N PHE A 140 -14.52 -14.07 7.67
CA PHE A 140 -14.64 -15.46 7.24
C PHE A 140 -14.71 -15.60 5.71
N THR A 141 -15.48 -14.74 5.03
CA THR A 141 -15.63 -14.80 3.57
C THR A 141 -14.32 -14.45 2.86
N VAL A 142 -13.58 -13.45 3.35
CA VAL A 142 -12.28 -13.07 2.80
C VAL A 142 -11.31 -14.23 2.92
N GLU A 143 -11.21 -14.85 4.10
CA GLU A 143 -10.30 -15.96 4.34
C GLU A 143 -10.69 -17.22 3.54
N ALA A 144 -11.99 -17.53 3.48
CA ALA A 144 -12.49 -18.62 2.65
C ALA A 144 -12.20 -18.39 1.16
N LYS A 145 -12.32 -17.15 0.66
CA LYS A 145 -11.99 -16.81 -0.72
C LYS A 145 -10.51 -17.04 -1.01
N LYS A 146 -9.60 -16.66 -0.11
CA LYS A 146 -8.16 -16.93 -0.28
C LYS A 146 -7.91 -18.43 -0.45
N LEU A 147 -8.46 -19.28 0.42
CA LEU A 147 -8.37 -20.74 0.31
C LEU A 147 -8.96 -21.33 -0.98
N MET A 148 -10.06 -20.74 -1.46
CA MET A 148 -10.70 -21.18 -2.70
C MET A 148 -9.93 -20.79 -3.96
N HIS A 149 -9.20 -19.66 -3.95
CA HIS A 149 -8.45 -19.15 -5.10
C HIS A 149 -6.95 -19.49 -5.05
N GLY A 150 -6.39 -19.78 -3.88
CA GLY A 150 -5.03 -20.30 -3.68
C GLY A 150 -4.81 -21.73 -4.20
N LYS A 151 -5.87 -22.33 -4.78
CA LYS A 151 -5.86 -23.63 -5.45
C LYS A 151 -6.23 -23.49 -6.93
N ALA A 152 -5.60 -22.56 -7.63
CA ALA A 152 -5.63 -22.51 -9.08
C ALA A 152 -4.19 -22.61 -9.62
N LEU A 153 -3.78 -23.87 -9.84
CA LEU A 153 -2.67 -24.40 -10.65
C LEU A 153 -1.29 -23.73 -10.52
#